data_AF-A0A6B1GBQ9-F1
#
_entry.id   AF-A0A6B1GBQ9-F1
#
_cell.length_a   1.000
_cell.length_b   1.000
_cell.length_c   1.000
_cell.angle_alpha   90.00
_cell.angle_beta   90.00
_cell.angle_gamma   90.00
#
_symmetry.space_group_name_H-M   'P 1'
#
loop_
_entity.id
_entity.type
_entity.pdbx_description
1 polymer ?
#
loop_
_entity_poly.entity_id
_entity_poly.type
_entity_poly.pdbx_seq_one_letter_code
_entity_poly.pdbx_strand_id
1 'polypeptide(L)' 'MPEPPGNGSRRIPLGDFPTGPEVGSRLPDIVTTDQSGRLVDVHADRAGQPAVVVFYRSAVW' A
#
# COMPACT_ATOMS: atom_id res chain seq x y z
N MET A 1 0.84 -19.88 -33.27
CA MET A 1 1.92 -19.22 -32.50
C MET A 1 1.32 -18.82 -31.16
N PRO A 2 1.95 -19.06 -30.01
CA PRO A 2 1.48 -18.47 -28.75
C PRO A 2 1.56 -16.95 -28.88
N GLU A 3 0.60 -16.23 -28.34
CA GLU A 3 0.56 -14.77 -28.45
C GLU A 3 1.77 -14.15 -27.73
N PRO A 4 2.37 -13.07 -28.26
CA PRO A 4 3.44 -12.37 -27.58
C PRO A 4 2.94 -11.86 -26.22
N PRO A 5 3.75 -11.92 -25.14
CA PRO A 5 3.36 -11.35 -23.87
C PRO A 5 3.23 -9.83 -24.02
N GLY A 6 1.99 -9.35 -24.11
CA GLY A 6 1.70 -7.93 -24.29
C GLY A 6 0.20 -7.67 -24.45
N ASN A 7 -0.51 -7.58 -23.33
CA ASN A 7 -1.78 -6.84 -23.10
C ASN A 7 -2.74 -7.49 -22.09
N GLY A 8 -2.22 -8.00 -20.96
CA GLY A 8 -3.03 -7.97 -19.73
C GLY A 8 -3.08 -6.54 -19.16
N SER A 9 -4.03 -6.23 -18.27
CA SER A 9 -4.29 -4.92 -17.60
C SER A 9 -3.11 -4.32 -16.78
N ARG A 10 -1.87 -4.63 -17.11
CA ARG A 10 -0.66 -4.07 -16.53
C ARG A 10 -0.28 -2.86 -17.36
N ARG A 11 -0.74 -1.68 -16.93
CA ARG A 11 -0.18 -0.41 -17.40
C ARG A 11 1.22 -0.28 -16.83
N ILE A 12 2.21 -0.10 -17.70
CA ILE A 12 3.52 0.40 -17.27
C ILE A 12 3.28 1.86 -16.87
N PRO A 13 3.59 2.28 -15.64
CA PRO A 13 3.48 3.68 -15.27
C PRO A 13 4.31 4.53 -16.22
N LEU A 14 3.67 5.53 -16.84
CA LEU A 14 4.38 6.53 -17.64
C LEU A 14 4.76 7.67 -16.71
N GLY A 15 6.05 7.82 -16.41
CA GLY A 15 6.58 8.86 -15.53
C GLY A 15 6.90 8.37 -14.11
N ASP A 16 7.13 9.32 -13.20
CA ASP A 16 7.48 9.03 -11.81
C ASP A 16 6.34 8.29 -11.09
N PHE A 17 6.66 7.11 -10.56
CA PHE A 17 5.72 6.27 -9.82
C PHE A 17 6.28 6.02 -8.41
N PRO A 18 6.08 6.96 -7.47
CA PRO A 18 6.60 6.81 -6.12
C PRO A 18 5.96 5.60 -5.45
N THR A 19 6.79 4.65 -5.03
CA THR A 19 6.35 3.39 -4.40
C THR A 19 6.18 3.50 -2.88
N GLY A 20 6.42 4.69 -2.32
CA GLY A 20 6.29 4.97 -0.90
C GLY A 20 7.21 6.10 -0.43
N PRO A 21 7.17 6.42 0.87
CA PRO A 21 8.10 7.36 1.50
C PRO A 21 9.56 6.84 1.44
N GLU A 22 10.53 7.76 1.36
CA GLU A 22 11.95 7.44 1.46
C GLU A 22 12.30 6.87 2.84
N VAL A 23 13.34 6.04 2.92
CA VAL A 23 13.82 5.52 4.20
C VAL A 23 14.26 6.67 5.11
N GLY A 24 13.77 6.66 6.35
CA GLY A 24 14.02 7.73 7.33
C GLY A 24 13.03 8.90 7.24
N SER A 25 12.22 8.99 6.17
CA SER A 25 11.12 9.95 6.10
C SER A 25 9.90 9.46 6.88
N ARG A 26 9.09 10.39 7.37
CA ARG A 26 7.87 10.06 8.14
C ARG A 26 6.84 9.42 7.21
N LEU A 27 6.33 8.26 7.62
CA LEU A 27 5.17 7.63 6.97
C LEU A 27 3.98 8.63 6.95
N PRO A 28 3.19 8.70 5.86
CA PRO A 28 1.97 9.51 5.83
C PRO A 28 1.02 9.17 6.99
N ASP A 29 0.09 10.08 7.28
CA ASP A 29 -0.97 9.80 8.25
C ASP A 29 -1.90 8.73 7.67
N ILE A 30 -1.98 7.59 8.36
CA ILE A 30 -2.80 6.45 7.96
C ILE A 30 -3.85 6.24 9.03
N VAL A 31 -5.09 6.57 8.67
CA VAL A 31 -6.27 6.36 9.50
C VAL A 31 -7.21 5.43 8.75
N THR A 32 -7.58 4.33 9.38
CA THR A 32 -8.44 3.29 8.80
C THR A 32 -9.35 2.69 9.86
N THR A 33 -10.22 1.78 9.45
CA THR A 33 -11.06 1.00 10.35
C THR A 33 -10.59 -0.45 10.33
N ASP A 34 -10.48 -1.07 11.50
CA ASP A 34 -10.20 -2.51 11.59
C ASP A 34 -11.46 -3.36 11.30
N GLN A 35 -11.31 -4.69 11.30
CA GLN A 35 -12.40 -5.61 10.99
C GLN A 35 -13.60 -5.55 11.96
N SER A 36 -13.42 -4.95 13.14
CA SER A 36 -14.47 -4.77 14.14
C SER A 36 -15.20 -3.43 14.03
N GLY A 37 -14.76 -2.54 13.13
CA GLY A 37 -15.28 -1.19 13.04
C GLY A 37 -14.54 -0.17 13.91
N ARG A 38 -13.46 -0.57 14.60
CA ARG A 38 -12.69 0.35 15.44
C ARG A 38 -11.77 1.21 14.57
N LEU A 39 -11.75 2.51 14.86
CA LEU A 39 -10.80 3.43 14.24
C LEU A 39 -9.36 3.10 14.67
N VAL A 40 -8.47 3.04 13.69
CA VAL A 40 -7.03 2.84 13.85
C VAL A 40 -6.31 4.03 13.22
N ASP A 41 -5.60 4.80 14.02
CA ASP A 41 -4.61 5.77 13.60
C ASP A 41 -3.22 5.17 13.85
N VAL A 42 -2.50 4.84 12.78
CA VAL A 42 -1.20 4.14 12.88
C VAL A 42 -0.19 4.91 13.73
N HIS A 43 -0.21 6.24 13.72
CA HIS A 43 0.75 7.04 14.49
C HIS A 43 0.38 7.11 15.97
N ALA A 44 -0.92 7.15 16.30
CA ALA A 44 -1.40 7.14 17.67
C ALA A 44 -1.35 5.73 18.29
N ASP A 45 -1.91 4.73 17.61
CA ASP A 45 -2.05 3.35 18.09
C ASP A 45 -0.71 2.62 18.25
N ARG A 46 0.33 2.99 17.47
CA ARG A 46 1.66 2.40 17.67
C ARG A 46 2.30 2.80 19.01
N ALA A 47 1.79 3.83 19.69
CA ALA A 47 2.22 4.24 21.04
C ALA A 47 3.75 4.36 21.21
N GLY A 48 4.43 4.92 20.21
CA GLY A 48 5.89 5.06 20.19
C GLY A 48 6.68 3.78 19.86
N GLN A 49 6.00 2.63 19.70
CA GLN A 49 6.61 1.38 19.29
C GLN A 49 6.84 1.30 17.76
N PRO A 50 7.75 0.42 17.32
CA PRO A 50 7.87 0.05 15.91
C PRO A 50 6.57 -0.57 15.39
N ALA A 51 6.21 -0.25 14.15
CA ALA A 51 5.03 -0.77 13.48
C ALA A 51 5.35 -1.10 12.01
N VAL A 52 4.61 -2.06 11.45
CA VAL A 52 4.72 -2.47 10.05
C VAL A 52 3.38 -2.22 9.37
N VAL A 53 3.39 -1.50 8.25
CA VAL A 53 2.21 -1.27 7.41
C VAL A 53 2.40 -2.04 6.11
N VAL A 54 1.43 -2.89 5.77
CA VAL A 54 1.43 -3.68 4.54
C VAL A 54 0.23 -3.29 3.68
N PHE A 55 0.50 -2.77 2.48
CA PHE A 55 -0.53 -2.59 1.47
C PHE A 55 -0.65 -3.88 0.66
N TYR A 56 -1.79 -4.56 0.78
CA TYR A 56 -2.09 -5.72 -0.05
C TYR A 56 -3.27 -5.38 -0.95
N ARG A 57 -3.17 -5.79 -2.22
CA ARG A 57 -4.32 -5.80 -3.12
C ARG A 57 -4.90 -7.22 -3.11
N SER A 58 -6.17 -7.35 -2.76
CA SER A 58 -6.90 -8.60 -2.95
C SER A 58 -7.45 -8.61 -4.38
N ALA A 59 -7.20 -9.70 -5.12
CA ALA A 59 -7.86 -9.94 -6.39
C ALA A 59 -8.86 -11.08 -6.18
N VAL A 60 -10.13 -10.81 -6.47
CA VAL A 60 -11.14 -11.86 -6.65
C VAL A 60 -11.07 -12.26 -8.12
N TRP A 61 -10.88 -13.56 -8.38
CA TRP A 61 -10.82 -14.14 -9.73
C TRP A 61 -12.22 -14.35 -10.30
#